data_AF-A0AAD8JSD0-F1
#
_entry.id   AF-A0AAD8JSD0-F1
#
_cell.length_a   1.000
_cell.length_b   1.000
_cell.length_c   1.000
_cell.angle_alpha   90.00
_cell.angle_beta   90.00
_cell.angle_gamma   90.00
#
_symmetry.space_group_name_H-M   'P 1'
#
loop_
_entity.id
_entity.type
_entity.pdbx_description
1 polymer ?
#
loop_
_entity_poly.entity_id
_entity_poly.type
_entity_poly.pdbx_seq_one_letter_code
_entity_poly.pdbx_strand_id
1 'polypeptide(L)'
;MRALSTGHIPSAHALGSLFNKMPNDMQNFSMEEAMALTFYQYIRGFLNGDDEMGVSNLRLSNANDGLVNSHAIIVGLAWVGKGLLMRGHEKVKDVIKFFLNLLISNGCYPTSNGSISSSEDCEDLMRAVADSFSIIMRDSEACLNKKLHATIKPLYKQPFFHMVMPILLSSIMKSNSPITYKSMVHRALAHVISNTPLSAILGEAKKLIPLMVDSLTILM
;
A
#
# COMPACT_ATOMS: atom_id res chain seq x y z
N MET A 1 4.54 -8.05 20.97
CA MET A 1 4.67 -6.62 21.33
C MET A 1 6.13 -6.22 21.12
N ARG A 2 6.51 -5.76 19.91
CA ARG A 2 7.88 -5.33 19.58
C ARG A 2 7.92 -3.80 19.59
N ALA A 3 8.54 -3.22 20.63
CA ALA A 3 8.49 -1.80 20.97
C ALA A 3 9.74 -1.00 20.52
N LEU A 4 10.37 -1.36 19.40
CA LEU A 4 11.62 -0.75 18.91
C LEU A 4 11.55 -0.21 17.45
N SER A 5 10.36 -0.06 16.87
CA SER A 5 10.16 0.46 15.49
C SER A 5 9.39 1.80 15.41
N THR A 6 9.29 2.52 16.53
CA THR A 6 8.19 3.47 16.81
C THR A 6 8.37 4.89 16.26
N GLY A 7 9.48 5.23 15.59
CA GLY A 7 9.69 6.56 15.00
C GLY A 7 9.00 6.77 13.65
N HIS A 8 8.91 5.72 12.83
CA HIS A 8 8.37 5.85 11.46
C HIS A 8 6.85 5.91 11.42
N ILE A 9 6.15 5.32 12.40
CA ILE A 9 4.68 5.30 12.44
C ILE A 9 4.09 6.70 12.68
N PRO A 10 4.54 7.49 13.69
CA PRO A 10 4.11 8.88 13.85
C PRO A 10 4.41 9.74 12.61
N SER A 11 5.57 9.55 11.97
CA SER A 11 5.92 10.25 10.73
C SER A 11 4.98 9.88 9.58
N ALA A 12 4.64 8.60 9.44
CA ALA A 12 3.67 8.15 8.44
C ALA A 12 2.25 8.70 8.73
N HIS A 13 1.84 8.74 9.99
CA HIS A 13 0.58 9.38 10.40
C HIS A 13 0.55 10.88 10.05
N ALA A 14 1.67 11.57 10.27
CA ALA A 14 1.82 12.98 9.93
C ALA A 14 1.73 13.19 8.41
N LEU A 15 2.42 12.37 7.61
CA LEU A 15 2.33 12.39 6.14
C LEU A 15 0.89 12.15 5.67
N GLY A 16 0.23 11.09 6.14
CA GLY A 16 -1.16 10.82 5.78
C GLY A 16 -2.08 12.01 6.10
N SER A 17 -1.91 12.60 7.29
CA SER A 17 -2.69 13.78 7.72
C SER A 17 -2.40 15.02 6.89
N LEU A 18 -1.14 15.24 6.49
CA LEU A 18 -0.72 16.34 5.62
C LEU A 18 -1.43 16.26 4.27
N PHE A 19 -1.32 15.12 3.58
CA PHE A 19 -1.94 14.93 2.25
C PHE A 19 -3.48 14.97 2.31
N ASN A 20 -4.08 14.57 3.44
CA ASN A 20 -5.53 14.66 3.64
C ASN A 20 -6.05 16.10 3.84
N LYS A 21 -5.27 16.94 4.51
CA LYS A 21 -5.67 18.32 4.89
C LYS A 21 -5.14 19.40 3.96
N MET A 22 -4.30 19.03 3.00
CA MET A 22 -3.77 19.99 2.04
C MET A 22 -4.93 20.68 1.29
N PRO A 23 -4.89 22.00 1.05
CA PRO A 23 -5.96 22.70 0.36
C PRO A 23 -6.11 22.25 -1.11
N ASN A 24 -7.34 22.32 -1.67
CA ASN A 24 -7.60 22.13 -3.11
C ASN A 24 -7.26 23.39 -3.91
N ASP A 25 -7.46 24.57 -3.31
CA ASP A 25 -7.48 25.87 -4.01
C ASP A 25 -6.11 26.52 -4.18
N MET A 26 -5.01 25.77 -4.01
CA MET A 26 -3.72 26.26 -4.47
C MET A 26 -3.64 26.09 -6.00
N GLN A 27 -4.24 27.04 -6.71
CA GLN A 27 -3.95 27.38 -8.12
C GLN A 27 -2.49 27.82 -8.37
N ASN A 28 -1.58 27.51 -7.45
CA ASN A 28 -0.16 27.67 -7.66
C ASN A 28 0.38 26.30 -8.05
N PHE A 29 0.63 26.17 -9.35
CA PHE A 29 1.28 25.08 -10.07
C PHE A 29 2.48 24.39 -9.36
N SER A 30 3.00 24.91 -8.24
CA SER A 30 4.16 24.34 -7.55
C SER A 30 3.86 23.21 -6.57
N MET A 31 2.68 23.15 -5.92
CA MET A 31 2.49 22.24 -4.77
C MET A 31 1.93 20.87 -5.16
N GLU A 32 1.00 20.80 -6.13
CA GLU A 32 0.58 19.51 -6.71
C GLU A 32 1.70 18.87 -7.51
N GLU A 33 2.49 19.69 -8.20
CA GLU A 33 3.70 19.26 -8.88
C GLU A 33 4.78 18.84 -7.88
N ALA A 34 4.93 19.53 -6.74
CA ALA A 34 5.81 19.08 -5.64
C ALA A 34 5.32 17.79 -4.98
N MET A 35 4.01 17.59 -4.79
CA MET A 35 3.46 16.31 -4.35
C MET A 35 3.77 15.23 -5.37
N ALA A 36 3.56 15.48 -6.66
CA ALA A 36 3.85 14.53 -7.71
C ALA A 36 5.36 14.22 -7.80
N LEU A 37 6.23 15.23 -7.66
CA LEU A 37 7.68 15.08 -7.68
C LEU A 37 8.20 14.34 -6.45
N THR A 38 7.73 14.69 -5.24
CA THR A 38 8.11 13.97 -4.01
C THR A 38 7.59 12.55 -4.05
N PHE A 39 6.34 12.34 -4.49
CA PHE A 39 5.75 11.02 -4.65
C PHE A 39 6.46 10.18 -5.71
N TYR A 40 6.79 10.78 -6.85
CA TYR A 40 7.55 10.14 -7.93
C TYR A 40 8.98 9.82 -7.48
N GLN A 41 9.66 10.73 -6.79
CA GLN A 41 10.99 10.49 -6.21
C GLN A 41 10.93 9.40 -5.15
N TYR A 42 9.85 9.33 -4.36
CA TYR A 42 9.65 8.30 -3.35
C TYR A 42 9.45 6.91 -3.97
N ILE A 43 8.61 6.82 -5.00
CA ILE A 43 8.40 5.58 -5.78
C ILE A 43 9.67 5.20 -6.55
N ARG A 44 10.33 6.17 -7.20
CA ARG A 44 11.55 5.95 -7.99
C ARG A 44 12.71 5.52 -7.11
N GLY A 45 12.90 6.15 -5.95
CA GLY A 45 13.95 5.77 -4.99
C GLY A 45 13.73 4.38 -4.39
N PHE A 46 12.48 3.91 -4.32
CA PHE A 46 12.15 2.54 -3.94
C PHE A 46 12.42 1.53 -5.08
N LEU A 47 12.10 1.89 -6.33
CA LEU A 47 12.27 0.99 -7.50
C LEU A 47 13.72 0.90 -7.99
N ASN A 48 14.44 2.02 -7.98
CA ASN A 48 15.82 2.12 -8.44
C ASN A 48 16.72 2.25 -7.21
N GLY A 49 17.16 1.12 -6.68
CA GLY A 49 18.25 1.11 -5.70
C GLY A 49 19.54 1.64 -6.36
N ASP A 50 19.74 2.96 -6.31
CA ASP A 50 20.74 3.80 -7.01
C ASP A 50 20.54 4.04 -8.51
N ASP A 51 20.44 5.34 -8.86
CA ASP A 51 21.50 6.01 -9.63
C ASP A 51 21.44 7.52 -9.35
N GLU A 52 22.61 8.11 -9.15
CA GLU A 52 22.95 9.44 -8.65
C GLU A 52 22.02 10.64 -9.00
N MET A 53 21.60 11.38 -7.96
CA MET A 53 21.98 12.78 -7.67
C MET A 53 21.01 13.38 -6.63
N GLY A 54 21.45 13.54 -5.39
CA GLY A 54 20.88 14.54 -4.46
C GLY A 54 20.01 14.10 -3.27
N VAL A 55 19.98 12.83 -2.85
CA VAL A 55 19.32 12.43 -1.58
C VAL A 55 20.16 11.41 -0.78
N SER A 56 21.47 11.68 -0.65
CA SER A 56 22.43 10.77 -0.03
C SER A 56 22.35 10.64 1.49
N ASN A 57 21.27 11.09 2.16
CA ASN A 57 21.15 11.08 3.63
C ASN A 57 20.09 10.13 4.20
N LEU A 58 19.41 9.31 3.39
CA LEU A 58 18.43 8.32 3.88
C LEU A 58 18.91 6.86 3.78
N ARG A 59 20.16 6.63 3.38
CA ARG A 59 20.79 5.31 3.42
C ARG A 59 21.51 5.12 4.74
N LEU A 60 20.76 4.70 5.76
CA LEU A 60 21.34 4.01 6.88
C LEU A 60 21.72 2.60 6.39
N SER A 61 22.99 2.25 6.57
CA SER A 61 23.68 1.16 5.89
C SER A 61 23.65 -0.11 6.74
N ASN A 62 22.91 -1.12 6.29
CA ASN A 62 23.12 -2.56 6.53
C ASN A 62 22.04 -3.36 5.77
N ALA A 63 22.30 -4.61 5.36
CA ALA A 63 21.35 -5.41 4.58
C ALA A 63 19.99 -5.62 5.29
N ASN A 64 19.99 -5.73 6.63
CA ASN A 64 18.77 -5.75 7.45
C ASN A 64 18.06 -4.39 7.54
N ASP A 65 18.77 -3.30 7.30
CA ASP A 65 18.26 -1.93 7.32
C ASP A 65 17.46 -1.61 6.05
N GLY A 66 17.83 -2.21 4.92
CA GLY A 66 17.14 -2.07 3.64
C GLY A 66 15.69 -2.60 3.65
N LEU A 67 15.45 -3.75 4.29
CA LEU A 67 14.11 -4.33 4.43
C LEU A 67 13.26 -3.53 5.44
N VAL A 68 13.86 -3.11 6.57
CA VAL A 68 13.20 -2.24 7.56
C VAL A 68 12.80 -0.91 6.94
N ASN A 69 13.67 -0.35 6.09
CA ASN A 69 13.38 0.87 5.34
C ASN A 69 12.28 0.64 4.30
N SER A 70 12.30 -0.48 3.57
CA SER A 70 11.27 -0.85 2.60
C SER A 70 9.88 -0.98 3.24
N HIS A 71 9.81 -1.62 4.42
CA HIS A 71 8.58 -1.71 5.19
C HIS A 71 8.11 -0.33 5.66
N ALA A 72 9.01 0.52 6.19
CA ALA A 72 8.68 1.88 6.59
C ALA A 72 8.16 2.72 5.40
N ILE A 73 8.73 2.53 4.21
CA ILE A 73 8.31 3.17 2.96
C ILE A 73 6.90 2.76 2.56
N ILE A 74 6.62 1.45 2.56
CA ILE A 74 5.28 0.91 2.25
C ILE A 74 4.25 1.43 3.25
N VAL A 75 4.57 1.43 4.55
CA VAL A 75 3.69 1.97 5.59
C VAL A 75 3.44 3.47 5.38
N GLY A 76 4.49 4.25 5.07
CA GLY A 76 4.38 5.67 4.73
C GLY A 76 3.43 5.93 3.57
N LEU A 77 3.63 5.21 2.46
CA LEU A 77 2.77 5.28 1.28
C LEU A 77 1.34 4.84 1.57
N ALA A 78 1.14 3.85 2.44
CA ALA A 78 -0.19 3.39 2.82
C ALA A 78 -0.96 4.50 3.56
N TRP A 79 -0.28 5.23 4.46
CA TRP A 79 -0.88 6.36 5.15
C TRP A 79 -1.14 7.56 4.23
N VAL A 80 -0.24 7.85 3.29
CA VAL A 80 -0.47 8.85 2.23
C VAL A 80 -1.68 8.45 1.37
N GLY A 81 -1.71 7.20 0.89
CA GLY A 81 -2.81 6.63 0.12
C GLY A 81 -4.14 6.71 0.86
N LYS A 82 -4.16 6.42 2.16
CA LYS A 82 -5.34 6.60 3.01
C LYS A 82 -5.79 8.04 3.09
N GLY A 83 -4.87 8.98 3.32
CA GLY A 83 -5.18 10.40 3.39
C GLY A 83 -5.81 10.93 2.10
N LEU A 84 -5.20 10.57 0.96
CA LEU A 84 -5.71 10.87 -0.39
C LEU A 84 -7.07 10.21 -0.65
N LEU A 85 -7.22 8.94 -0.28
CA LEU A 85 -8.46 8.18 -0.44
C LEU A 85 -9.61 8.82 0.35
N MET A 86 -9.37 9.13 1.62
CA MET A 86 -10.35 9.73 2.50
C MET A 86 -10.80 11.10 1.98
N ARG A 87 -9.90 11.91 1.40
CA ARG A 87 -10.27 13.18 0.74
C ARG A 87 -10.94 12.97 -0.63
N GLY A 88 -10.72 11.82 -1.26
CA GLY A 88 -11.22 11.51 -2.61
C GLY A 88 -10.36 12.09 -3.74
N HIS A 89 -9.05 12.25 -3.50
CA HIS A 89 -8.08 12.75 -4.47
C HIS A 89 -7.71 11.68 -5.50
N GLU A 90 -7.50 12.05 -6.77
CA GLU A 90 -7.28 11.08 -7.86
C GLU A 90 -5.94 10.33 -7.79
N LYS A 91 -4.88 10.99 -7.27
CA LYS A 91 -3.54 10.41 -7.04
C LYS A 91 -3.52 9.16 -6.16
N VAL A 92 -4.61 8.87 -5.44
CA VAL A 92 -4.77 7.58 -4.77
C VAL A 92 -4.58 6.41 -5.75
N LYS A 93 -5.02 6.56 -7.00
CA LYS A 93 -4.89 5.53 -8.05
C LYS A 93 -3.44 5.16 -8.31
N ASP A 94 -2.52 6.12 -8.24
CA ASP A 94 -1.09 5.89 -8.46
C ASP A 94 -0.48 5.10 -7.30
N VAL A 95 -0.86 5.41 -6.05
CA VAL A 95 -0.46 4.63 -4.86
C VAL A 95 -0.94 3.19 -4.98
N ILE A 96 -2.20 3.00 -5.37
CA ILE A 96 -2.81 1.67 -5.47
C ILE A 96 -2.22 0.89 -6.63
N LYS A 97 -1.99 1.53 -7.77
CA LYS A 97 -1.30 0.91 -8.91
C LYS A 97 0.12 0.50 -8.51
N PHE A 98 0.83 1.32 -7.75
CA PHE A 98 2.15 0.98 -7.22
C PHE A 98 2.10 -0.28 -6.33
N PHE A 99 1.19 -0.32 -5.34
CA PHE A 99 1.04 -1.53 -4.50
C PHE A 99 0.61 -2.76 -5.27
N LEU A 100 -0.32 -2.63 -6.22
CA LEU A 100 -0.74 -3.73 -7.08
C LEU A 100 0.41 -4.20 -7.96
N ASN A 101 1.21 -3.31 -8.53
CA ASN A 101 2.39 -3.68 -9.31
C ASN A 101 3.42 -4.40 -8.44
N LEU A 102 3.68 -3.94 -7.21
CA LEU A 102 4.59 -4.65 -6.31
C LEU A 102 4.06 -6.03 -5.92
N LEU A 103 2.76 -6.15 -5.71
CA LEU A 103 2.13 -7.43 -5.35
C LEU A 103 2.06 -8.40 -6.53
N ILE A 104 1.81 -7.89 -7.75
CA ILE A 104 1.52 -8.69 -8.95
C ILE A 104 2.79 -8.95 -9.78
N SER A 105 3.65 -7.95 -9.95
CA SER A 105 4.85 -8.02 -10.79
C SER A 105 6.05 -8.60 -10.06
N ASN A 106 6.08 -8.62 -8.73
CA ASN A 106 7.23 -9.11 -7.97
C ASN A 106 7.19 -10.64 -7.76
N GLY A 107 7.10 -11.38 -8.86
CA GLY A 107 7.74 -12.69 -8.94
C GLY A 107 9.24 -12.48 -9.13
N CYS A 108 9.94 -11.96 -8.10
CA CYS A 108 11.38 -11.70 -8.07
C CYS A 108 11.91 -10.80 -9.23
N TYR A 109 12.03 -9.49 -9.00
CA TYR A 109 12.87 -8.65 -9.86
C TYR A 109 14.33 -9.11 -9.76
N PRO A 110 15.02 -9.42 -10.88
CA PRO A 110 16.47 -9.51 -10.87
C PRO A 110 17.01 -8.09 -10.71
N THR A 111 17.41 -7.72 -9.49
CA THR A 111 18.23 -6.53 -9.29
C THR A 111 19.49 -6.72 -10.15
N SER A 112 19.82 -5.75 -10.98
CA SER A 112 20.92 -5.78 -11.96
C SER A 112 22.32 -5.97 -11.35
N ASN A 113 22.43 -6.13 -10.04
CA ASN A 113 23.68 -6.33 -9.31
C ASN A 113 23.63 -7.58 -8.42
N GLY A 114 23.38 -8.76 -8.99
CA GLY A 114 23.84 -10.07 -8.45
C GLY A 114 23.53 -10.45 -7.00
N SER A 115 22.83 -9.64 -6.21
CA SER A 115 22.36 -9.99 -4.88
C SER A 115 21.01 -10.64 -5.07
N ILE A 116 21.01 -11.96 -4.99
CA ILE A 116 19.81 -12.73 -4.69
C ILE A 116 19.19 -12.05 -3.45
N SER A 117 18.13 -11.27 -3.63
CA SER A 117 17.20 -11.05 -2.52
C SER A 117 16.79 -12.45 -2.12
N SER A 118 17.00 -12.81 -0.86
CA SER A 118 16.61 -14.13 -0.41
C SER A 118 15.11 -14.29 -0.70
N SER A 119 14.65 -15.52 -0.99
CA SER A 119 13.22 -15.78 -1.18
C SER A 119 12.37 -15.16 -0.06
N GLU A 120 12.94 -15.11 1.15
CA GLU A 120 12.35 -14.55 2.36
C GLU A 120 12.18 -13.02 2.31
N ASP A 121 13.16 -12.25 1.80
CA ASP A 121 13.06 -10.79 1.67
C ASP A 121 11.94 -10.36 0.71
N CYS A 122 11.78 -11.11 -0.39
CA CYS A 122 10.72 -10.90 -1.36
C CYS A 122 9.34 -11.18 -0.75
N GLU A 123 9.23 -12.25 0.04
CA GLU A 123 8.00 -12.60 0.77
C GLU A 123 7.62 -11.56 1.81
N ASP A 124 8.58 -11.06 2.59
CA ASP A 124 8.33 -10.02 3.58
C ASP A 124 7.90 -8.70 2.95
N LEU A 125 8.46 -8.37 1.78
CA LEU A 125 8.02 -7.21 1.02
C LEU A 125 6.58 -7.37 0.51
N MET A 126 6.26 -8.51 -0.11
CA MET A 126 4.90 -8.80 -0.58
C MET A 126 3.89 -8.81 0.57
N ARG A 127 4.30 -9.32 1.73
CA ARG A 127 3.50 -9.30 2.97
C ARG A 127 3.26 -7.88 3.45
N ALA A 128 4.28 -7.03 3.48
CA ALA A 128 4.16 -5.63 3.84
C ALA A 128 3.21 -4.88 2.89
N VAL A 129 3.30 -5.14 1.59
CA VAL A 129 2.39 -4.58 0.58
C VAL A 129 0.96 -5.10 0.79
N ALA A 130 0.76 -6.39 1.05
CA ALA A 130 -0.56 -6.92 1.34
C ALA A 130 -1.18 -6.29 2.61
N ASP A 131 -0.37 -6.09 3.66
CA ASP A 131 -0.80 -5.45 4.91
C ASP A 131 -1.08 -3.95 4.75
N SER A 132 -0.50 -3.29 3.75
CA SER A 132 -0.78 -1.89 3.42
C SER A 132 -2.26 -1.64 3.10
N PHE A 133 -2.94 -2.59 2.46
CA PHE A 133 -4.39 -2.52 2.19
C PHE A 133 -5.20 -2.45 3.48
N SER A 134 -4.72 -3.10 4.55
CA SER A 134 -5.32 -3.01 5.88
C SER A 134 -5.21 -1.59 6.44
N ILE A 135 -4.04 -0.96 6.33
CA ILE A 135 -3.80 0.41 6.80
C ILE A 135 -4.76 1.38 6.10
N ILE A 136 -4.91 1.24 4.78
CA ILE A 136 -5.76 2.10 3.95
C ILE A 136 -7.23 1.99 4.35
N MET A 137 -7.71 0.76 4.60
CA MET A 137 -9.14 0.49 4.80
C MET A 137 -9.61 0.53 6.26
N ARG A 138 -8.76 0.20 7.23
CA ARG A 138 -9.12 0.22 8.66
C ARG A 138 -9.32 1.64 9.13
N ASP A 139 -10.23 1.87 10.07
CA ASP A 139 -10.29 3.17 10.76
C ASP A 139 -9.13 3.28 11.75
N SER A 140 -8.64 4.51 11.99
CA SER A 140 -7.54 4.79 12.91
C SER A 140 -7.95 5.81 13.95
N GLU A 141 -7.75 5.47 15.23
CA GLU A 141 -8.00 6.42 16.32
C GLU A 141 -6.85 7.42 16.48
N ALA A 142 -5.63 7.04 16.06
CA ALA A 142 -4.42 7.83 16.26
C ALA A 142 -4.24 8.95 15.22
N CYS A 143 -4.80 8.81 14.01
CA CYS A 143 -4.68 9.79 12.94
C CYS A 143 -5.80 9.60 11.91
N LEU A 144 -6.00 10.58 11.02
CA LEU A 144 -6.98 10.49 9.93
C LEU A 144 -8.37 10.05 10.39
N ASN A 145 -8.92 10.76 11.37
CA ASN A 145 -10.29 10.56 11.84
C ASN A 145 -11.01 11.89 12.05
N LYS A 146 -12.32 11.80 12.27
CA LYS A 146 -13.19 12.97 12.45
C LYS A 146 -12.77 13.84 13.64
N LYS A 147 -12.29 13.25 14.74
CA LYS A 147 -11.84 13.98 15.93
C LYS A 147 -10.61 14.85 15.64
N LEU A 148 -9.78 14.41 14.70
CA LEU A 148 -8.58 15.12 14.27
C LEU A 148 -8.80 15.97 13.00
N HIS A 149 -10.06 16.33 12.70
CA HIS A 149 -10.45 17.16 11.56
C HIS A 149 -9.93 16.65 10.21
N ALA A 150 -9.93 15.33 10.01
CA ALA A 150 -9.64 14.75 8.70
C ALA A 150 -10.78 15.05 7.71
N THR A 151 -10.44 15.33 6.46
CA THR A 151 -11.39 15.43 5.35
C THR A 151 -11.82 14.03 4.95
N ILE A 152 -13.10 13.70 5.15
CA ILE A 152 -13.64 12.36 4.88
C ILE A 152 -14.80 12.46 3.88
N LYS A 153 -14.53 12.08 2.65
CA LYS A 153 -15.53 11.86 1.61
C LYS A 153 -16.43 10.70 2.03
N PRO A 154 -17.76 10.87 1.99
CA PRO A 154 -18.69 9.79 2.29
C PRO A 154 -18.38 8.55 1.45
N LEU A 155 -18.52 7.38 2.08
CA LEU A 155 -18.40 6.07 1.42
C LEU A 155 -17.03 5.79 0.77
N TYR A 156 -15.95 6.51 1.11
CA TYR A 156 -14.63 6.39 0.46
C TYR A 156 -14.08 4.94 0.34
N LYS A 157 -14.49 4.03 1.23
CA LYS A 157 -14.11 2.60 1.21
C LYS A 157 -14.77 1.83 0.06
N GLN A 158 -15.97 2.22 -0.38
CA GLN A 158 -16.68 1.55 -1.47
C GLN A 158 -16.00 1.74 -2.85
N PRO A 159 -15.65 2.96 -3.32
CA PRO A 159 -14.96 3.10 -4.60
C PRO A 159 -13.56 2.49 -4.56
N PHE A 160 -12.91 2.45 -3.40
CA PHE A 160 -11.67 1.70 -3.22
C PHE A 160 -11.86 0.21 -3.48
N PHE A 161 -12.85 -0.41 -2.82
CA PHE A 161 -13.21 -1.82 -3.02
C PHE A 161 -13.47 -2.12 -4.50
N HIS A 162 -14.30 -1.33 -5.17
CA HIS A 162 -14.62 -1.54 -6.59
C HIS A 162 -13.42 -1.36 -7.52
N MET A 163 -12.45 -0.52 -7.15
CA MET A 163 -11.22 -0.34 -7.92
C MET A 163 -10.26 -1.52 -7.76
N VAL A 164 -10.04 -1.98 -6.53
CA VAL A 164 -8.98 -2.94 -6.19
C VAL A 164 -9.43 -4.38 -6.44
N MET A 165 -10.67 -4.73 -6.09
CA MET A 165 -11.17 -6.10 -6.18
C MET A 165 -10.99 -6.74 -7.56
N PRO A 166 -11.47 -6.17 -8.68
CA PRO A 166 -11.35 -6.84 -9.98
C PRO A 166 -9.89 -7.14 -10.36
N ILE A 167 -8.94 -6.31 -9.93
CA ILE A 167 -7.52 -6.49 -10.21
C ILE A 167 -6.93 -7.63 -9.36
N LEU A 168 -7.28 -7.72 -8.07
CA LEU A 168 -6.86 -8.83 -7.22
C LEU A 168 -7.47 -10.16 -7.68
N LEU A 169 -8.76 -10.17 -8.04
CA LEU A 169 -9.44 -11.36 -8.54
C LEU A 169 -8.82 -11.91 -9.82
N SER A 170 -8.61 -11.05 -10.80
CA SER A 170 -7.96 -11.45 -12.05
C SER A 170 -6.52 -11.95 -11.83
N SER A 171 -5.85 -11.46 -10.78
CA SER A 171 -4.51 -11.90 -10.41
C SER A 171 -4.49 -13.28 -9.75
N ILE A 172 -5.53 -13.68 -9.03
CA ILE A 172 -5.67 -15.02 -8.42
C ILE A 172 -5.93 -16.08 -9.50
N MET A 173 -6.75 -15.76 -10.51
CA MET A 173 -7.12 -16.72 -11.57
C MET A 173 -5.96 -17.09 -12.51
N LYS A 174 -4.79 -16.43 -12.37
CA LYS A 174 -3.58 -16.82 -13.10
C LYS A 174 -3.07 -18.17 -12.55
N SER A 175 -3.32 -19.24 -13.31
CA SER A 175 -3.10 -20.63 -12.88
C SER A 175 -1.66 -20.94 -12.47
N ASN A 176 -0.68 -20.29 -13.10
CA ASN A 176 0.74 -20.66 -13.02
C ASN A 176 1.54 -19.91 -11.95
N SER A 177 0.89 -19.11 -11.09
CA SER A 177 1.60 -18.35 -10.05
C SER A 177 1.95 -19.22 -8.82
N PRO A 178 3.10 -18.96 -8.16
CA PRO A 178 3.51 -19.66 -6.94
C PRO A 178 2.46 -19.58 -5.82
N ILE A 179 2.45 -20.58 -4.92
CA ILE A 179 1.49 -20.61 -3.80
C ILE A 179 1.68 -19.44 -2.84
N THR A 180 2.93 -19.06 -2.57
CA THR A 180 3.30 -17.88 -1.79
C THR A 180 2.69 -16.60 -2.37
N TYR A 181 2.82 -16.41 -3.69
CA TYR A 181 2.20 -15.28 -4.38
C TYR A 181 0.67 -15.28 -4.20
N LYS A 182 0.04 -16.44 -4.42
CA LYS A 182 -1.42 -16.57 -4.25
C LYS A 182 -1.82 -16.25 -2.81
N SER A 183 -1.07 -16.70 -1.81
CA SER A 183 -1.34 -16.41 -0.40
C SER A 183 -1.28 -14.90 -0.10
N MET A 184 -0.33 -14.16 -0.68
CA MET A 184 -0.21 -12.71 -0.47
C MET A 184 -1.33 -11.92 -1.15
N VAL A 185 -1.76 -12.35 -2.35
CA VAL A 185 -2.93 -11.76 -3.02
C VAL A 185 -4.23 -12.03 -2.23
N HIS A 186 -4.41 -13.24 -1.72
CA HIS A 186 -5.55 -13.56 -0.85
C HIS A 186 -5.51 -12.77 0.47
N ARG A 187 -4.33 -12.54 1.04
CA ARG A 187 -4.16 -11.69 2.23
C ARG A 187 -4.59 -10.25 1.96
N ALA A 188 -4.16 -9.66 0.83
CA ALA A 188 -4.59 -8.31 0.43
C ALA A 188 -6.12 -8.26 0.23
N LEU A 189 -6.70 -9.27 -0.40
CA LEU A 189 -8.14 -9.42 -0.60
C LEU A 189 -8.89 -9.48 0.73
N ALA A 190 -8.41 -10.28 1.69
CA ALA A 190 -8.99 -10.38 3.02
C ALA A 190 -8.98 -9.04 3.75
N HIS A 191 -7.89 -8.27 3.67
CA HIS A 191 -7.81 -6.92 4.25
C HIS A 191 -8.79 -5.94 3.63
N VAL A 192 -8.99 -6.01 2.30
CA VAL A 192 -9.95 -5.16 1.58
C VAL A 192 -11.38 -5.53 1.99
N ILE A 193 -11.75 -6.82 1.94
CA ILE A 193 -13.11 -7.29 2.23
C ILE A 193 -13.48 -7.01 3.69
N SER A 194 -12.62 -7.37 4.64
CA SER A 194 -12.93 -7.27 6.08
C SER A 194 -13.23 -5.85 6.56
N ASN A 195 -12.75 -4.85 5.82
CA ASN A 195 -12.90 -3.43 6.17
C ASN A 195 -13.85 -2.68 5.23
N THR A 196 -14.49 -3.38 4.30
CA THR A 196 -15.48 -2.81 3.38
C THR A 196 -16.87 -2.84 4.03
N PRO A 197 -17.72 -1.80 3.83
CA PRO A 197 -19.10 -1.83 4.32
C PRO A 197 -19.87 -3.04 3.78
N LEU A 198 -20.66 -3.68 4.65
CA LEU A 198 -21.44 -4.89 4.32
C LEU A 198 -22.33 -4.71 3.08
N SER A 199 -22.86 -3.50 2.89
CA SER A 199 -23.70 -3.16 1.73
C SER A 199 -23.00 -3.35 0.38
N ALA A 200 -21.68 -3.12 0.31
CA ALA A 200 -20.90 -3.34 -0.91
C ALA A 200 -20.51 -4.81 -1.07
N ILE A 201 -20.23 -5.50 0.02
CA ILE A 201 -19.89 -6.93 0.02
C ILE A 201 -21.07 -7.77 -0.46
N LEU A 202 -22.29 -7.45 -0.01
CA LEU A 202 -23.48 -8.24 -0.31
C LEU A 202 -23.77 -8.33 -1.82
N GLY A 203 -23.48 -7.25 -2.56
CA GLY A 203 -23.63 -7.23 -4.03
C GLY A 203 -22.70 -8.18 -4.77
N GLU A 204 -21.52 -8.49 -4.19
CA GLU A 204 -20.50 -9.35 -4.78
C GLU A 204 -20.36 -10.71 -4.07
N ALA A 205 -21.22 -10.99 -3.08
CA ALA A 205 -21.11 -12.15 -2.18
C ALA A 205 -21.00 -13.48 -2.92
N LYS A 206 -21.76 -13.66 -4.01
CA LYS A 206 -21.72 -14.89 -4.84
C LYS A 206 -20.33 -15.19 -5.42
N LYS A 207 -19.54 -14.15 -5.71
CA LYS A 207 -18.16 -14.29 -6.20
C LYS A 207 -17.18 -14.43 -5.05
N LEU A 208 -17.41 -13.71 -3.95
CA LEU A 208 -16.51 -13.68 -2.80
C LEU A 208 -16.49 -14.98 -1.99
N ILE A 209 -17.65 -15.64 -1.83
CA ILE A 209 -17.75 -16.85 -1.01
C ILE A 209 -16.81 -17.96 -1.51
N PRO A 210 -16.82 -18.37 -2.80
CA PRO A 210 -15.88 -19.37 -3.31
C PRO A 210 -14.42 -18.99 -3.07
N LEU A 211 -14.07 -17.71 -3.30
CA LEU A 211 -12.70 -17.24 -3.13
C LEU A 211 -12.23 -17.26 -1.67
N MET A 212 -13.12 -17.00 -0.72
CA MET A 212 -12.80 -17.11 0.70
C MET A 212 -12.52 -18.57 1.09
N VAL A 213 -13.26 -19.52 0.50
CA VAL A 213 -13.02 -20.96 0.69
C VAL A 213 -11.68 -21.38 0.07
N ASP A 214 -11.38 -20.91 -1.14
CA ASP A 214 -10.09 -21.14 -1.79
C ASP A 214 -8.94 -20.54 -0.97
N SER A 215 -9.13 -19.35 -0.41
CA SER A 215 -8.15 -18.69 0.46
C SER A 215 -7.81 -19.53 1.68
N LEU A 216 -8.83 -20.09 2.35
CA LEU A 216 -8.65 -20.95 3.53
C LEU A 216 -7.89 -22.23 3.19
N THR A 217 -8.13 -22.77 1.99
CA THR A 217 -7.45 -23.98 1.50
C THR A 217 -5.99 -23.72 1.13
N ILE A 218 -5.66 -22.50 0.68
CA ILE A 218 -4.28 -22.10 0.33
C ILE A 218 -3.47 -21.71 1.58
N LEU A 219 -4.12 -21.24 2.64
CA LEU A 219 -3.46 -20.83 3.89
C LEU A 219 -3.28 -21.94 4.93
N MET A 220 -4.09 -23.02 4.86
CA MET A 220 -3.98 -24.21 5.72
C MET A 220 -3.00 -25.22 5.13
#